data_AF-A0A9D9NSJ6-F1
#
_entry.id   AF-A0A9D9NSJ6-F1
#
_cell.length_a   1.000
_cell.length_b   1.000
_cell.length_c   1.000
_cell.angle_alpha   90.00
_cell.angle_beta   90.00
_cell.angle_gamma   90.00
#
_symmetry.space_group_name_H-M   'P 1'
#
loop_
_entity.id
_entity.type
_entity.pdbx_description
1 polymer ?
#
loop_
_entity_poly.entity_id
_entity_poly.type
_entity_poly.pdbx_seq_one_letter_code
_entity_poly.pdbx_strand_id
1 'polypeptide(L)'
;MDGAKVHSSGDGRSKCREMDVLDRDRPASRIFVGSSLTEISGLLDSYPAVFAVYDRNAGDRIADFNNFVSAAGIRSMYPLAATEDTKTIETVVDICRWLLENGADRDALLLGIGGGIITDIAGFAASIYKRGIRFAYVPTTLLAQVDASIGGKTGVNMSCYKNMLGTIRQPDFTWICPEVLSALSYRDFLSGAAEMLKTFIISDNGDYVSAVSYFKSLYKALRDENISAAGDCAIVMERGHCLDADKCVGRDGSPACRQKKDIRGDGSIYTVDEDENSADETERQNRFSAFVEGNLRQLGDLVAAAAAVKADIVSQDQFETGCRRMLNLGHTFAHAMEWYVHSRQEDADETGGNISCLRAQCSRLAMSHGAAVSVGIILATRLSEAVGVAPAGLAGKLRADFMACGLPVDCPFPLRELAGAMARDKKAEGGKIHFILIRSIGETMEYDMTAEEAVAFLAGE
;
A
#
# COMPACT_ATOMS: atom_id res chain seq x y z
N MET A 1 2.68 23.30 16.91
CA MET A 1 3.01 22.25 15.93
C MET A 1 4.14 22.80 15.08
N ASP A 2 5.38 22.60 15.53
CA ASP A 2 6.54 22.82 14.68
C ASP A 2 6.80 21.48 14.00
N GLY A 3 6.15 21.23 12.87
CA GLY A 3 6.26 19.97 12.12
C GLY A 3 7.68 19.75 11.59
N ALA A 4 7.95 18.52 11.13
CA ALA A 4 9.18 18.14 10.44
C ALA A 4 9.69 19.27 9.50
N LYS A 5 10.86 19.82 9.80
CA LYS A 5 11.44 20.92 9.00
C LYS A 5 11.94 20.36 7.69
N VAL A 6 11.23 20.68 6.60
CA VAL A 6 11.74 20.43 5.25
C VAL A 6 12.88 21.41 4.99
N HIS A 7 14.10 20.88 4.92
CA HIS A 7 15.28 21.67 4.59
C HIS A 7 15.50 21.63 3.07
N SER A 8 15.49 22.82 2.43
CA SER A 8 15.98 22.96 1.06
C SER A 8 17.48 23.26 1.11
N SER A 9 18.35 22.35 0.70
CA SER A 9 19.76 22.67 0.53
C SER A 9 19.93 23.65 -0.63
N GLY A 10 20.31 24.90 -0.31
CA GLY A 10 20.62 25.93 -1.29
C GLY A 10 22.02 25.74 -1.88
N ASP A 11 22.12 24.94 -2.93
CA ASP A 11 23.15 25.09 -3.97
C ASP A 11 22.55 24.59 -5.29
N GLY A 12 22.79 25.29 -6.40
CA GLY A 12 22.06 25.22 -7.67
C GLY A 12 22.13 23.90 -8.48
N ARG A 13 22.14 22.74 -7.83
CA ARG A 13 21.89 21.41 -8.43
C ARG A 13 20.55 20.88 -7.88
N SER A 14 19.84 20.06 -8.66
CA SER A 14 18.52 19.46 -8.39
C SER A 14 18.07 19.52 -6.91
N LYS A 15 16.94 20.20 -6.63
CA LYS A 15 16.41 20.40 -5.26
C LYS A 15 15.96 19.06 -4.64
N CYS A 16 16.91 18.28 -4.12
CA CYS A 16 16.64 17.19 -3.19
C CYS A 16 15.99 17.78 -1.93
N ARG A 17 14.89 17.18 -1.45
CA ARG A 17 14.24 17.57 -0.19
C ARG A 17 14.72 16.65 0.91
N GLU A 18 15.13 17.24 2.01
CA GLU A 18 15.57 16.50 3.19
C GLU A 18 14.58 16.74 4.34
N MET A 19 14.27 15.66 5.06
CA MET A 19 13.48 15.69 6.28
C MET A 19 13.98 14.60 7.23
N ASP A 20 13.80 14.83 8.53
CA ASP A 20 14.25 13.90 9.58
C ASP A 20 13.07 13.16 10.22
N VAL A 21 13.31 11.91 10.59
CA VAL A 21 12.56 11.25 11.66
C VAL A 21 13.36 11.45 12.94
N LEU A 22 12.73 12.02 13.97
CA LEU A 22 13.37 12.36 15.24
C LEU A 22 13.14 11.27 16.30
N ASP A 23 14.13 11.05 17.16
CA ASP A 23 14.00 10.38 18.45
C ASP A 23 14.49 11.36 19.53
N ARG A 24 13.58 11.82 20.40
CA ARG A 24 13.86 12.80 21.47
C ARG A 24 14.65 14.02 20.95
N ASP A 25 14.13 14.64 19.89
CA ASP A 25 14.69 15.82 19.21
C ASP A 25 16.03 15.60 18.48
N ARG A 26 16.48 14.35 18.31
CA ARG A 26 17.68 14.03 17.54
C ARG A 26 17.32 13.26 16.27
N PRO A 27 17.99 13.50 15.13
CA PRO A 27 17.75 12.72 13.92
C PRO A 27 18.05 11.24 14.15
N ALA A 28 17.02 10.41 14.05
CA ALA A 28 17.09 8.94 14.14
C ALA A 28 17.17 8.29 12.75
N SER A 29 16.59 8.94 11.73
CA SER A 29 16.70 8.59 10.31
C SER A 29 16.58 9.85 9.47
N ARG A 30 17.24 9.88 8.32
CA ARG A 30 17.06 10.91 7.28
C ARG A 30 16.21 10.39 6.13
N ILE A 31 15.37 11.24 5.55
CA ILE A 31 14.61 10.93 4.35
C ILE A 31 14.97 11.95 3.28
N PHE A 32 15.40 11.45 2.14
CA PHE A 32 15.76 12.24 0.97
C PHE A 32 14.74 11.98 -0.13
N VAL A 33 14.17 13.04 -0.71
CA VAL A 33 13.36 12.95 -1.92
C VAL A 33 14.16 13.56 -3.07
N GLY A 34 14.80 12.69 -3.84
CA GLY A 34 15.67 13.03 -4.95
C GLY A 34 14.98 13.00 -6.31
N SER A 35 15.70 13.47 -7.34
CA SER A 35 15.22 13.45 -8.72
C SER A 35 15.72 12.26 -9.52
N SER A 36 16.81 11.62 -9.10
CA SER A 36 17.39 10.46 -9.78
C SER A 36 17.91 9.44 -8.78
N LEU A 37 17.91 8.16 -9.16
CA LEU A 37 18.55 7.09 -8.37
C LEU A 37 20.06 7.28 -8.24
N THR A 38 20.73 7.90 -9.21
CA THR A 38 22.20 8.00 -9.22
C THR A 38 22.75 9.01 -8.21
N GLU A 39 21.93 9.97 -7.78
CA GLU A 39 22.27 11.01 -6.80
C GLU A 39 22.56 10.44 -5.39
N ILE A 40 22.13 9.20 -5.10
CA ILE A 40 22.38 8.51 -3.83
C ILE A 40 23.87 8.15 -3.61
N SER A 41 24.66 8.07 -4.67
CA SER A 41 26.07 7.62 -4.63
C SER A 41 26.89 8.39 -3.58
N GLY A 42 26.73 9.72 -3.53
CA GLY A 42 27.43 10.55 -2.54
C GLY A 42 27.06 10.27 -1.07
N LEU A 43 25.87 9.72 -0.80
CA LEU A 43 25.51 9.24 0.54
C LEU A 43 26.19 7.92 0.86
N LEU A 44 26.27 7.02 -0.13
CA LEU A 44 26.82 5.67 0.02
C LEU A 44 28.35 5.68 0.22
N ASP A 45 29.06 6.67 -0.33
CA ASP A 45 30.51 6.85 -0.16
C ASP A 45 30.96 6.98 1.30
N SER A 46 30.04 7.37 2.21
CA SER A 46 30.31 7.48 3.64
C SER A 46 30.35 6.13 4.38
N TYR A 47 29.98 5.03 3.72
CA TYR A 47 29.91 3.70 4.32
C TYR A 47 31.08 2.81 3.86
N PRO A 48 31.76 2.07 4.76
CA PRO A 48 32.93 1.26 4.41
C PRO A 48 32.63 0.12 3.42
N ALA A 49 31.43 -0.45 3.48
CA ALA A 49 31.00 -1.51 2.58
C ALA A 49 29.47 -1.51 2.47
N VAL A 50 28.97 -1.50 1.23
CA VAL A 50 27.53 -1.54 0.93
C VAL A 50 27.17 -2.89 0.34
N PHE A 51 26.17 -3.53 0.92
CA PHE A 51 25.54 -4.76 0.44
C PHE A 51 24.10 -4.44 0.13
N ALA A 52 23.51 -5.04 -0.91
CA ALA A 52 22.12 -4.75 -1.26
C ALA A 52 21.25 -6.00 -1.36
N VAL A 53 20.03 -5.92 -0.83
CA VAL A 53 18.95 -6.86 -1.12
C VAL A 53 17.98 -6.11 -2.02
N TYR A 54 17.65 -6.68 -3.18
CA TYR A 54 16.83 -5.99 -4.16
C TYR A 54 15.69 -6.86 -4.71
N ASP A 55 14.57 -6.22 -5.01
CA ASP A 55 13.47 -6.85 -5.73
C ASP A 55 13.87 -7.06 -7.20
N ARG A 56 14.01 -8.33 -7.60
CA ARG A 56 14.35 -8.69 -8.98
C ARG A 56 13.30 -8.19 -9.97
N ASN A 57 12.02 -8.21 -9.60
CA ASN A 57 10.94 -7.75 -10.46
C ASN A 57 11.01 -6.25 -10.73
N ALA A 58 11.47 -5.47 -9.75
CA ALA A 58 11.65 -4.03 -9.89
C ALA A 58 12.95 -3.71 -10.67
N GLY A 59 14.05 -4.40 -10.36
CA GLY A 59 15.34 -4.18 -11.02
C GLY A 59 15.27 -4.34 -12.53
N ASP A 60 14.52 -5.31 -13.03
CA ASP A 60 14.37 -5.57 -14.47
C ASP A 60 13.54 -4.50 -15.21
N ARG A 61 12.74 -3.70 -14.49
CA ARG A 61 11.84 -2.68 -15.06
C ARG A 61 12.37 -1.26 -14.97
N ILE A 62 13.29 -0.99 -14.05
CA ILE A 62 13.85 0.34 -13.83
C ILE A 62 14.97 0.56 -14.86
N ALA A 63 14.76 1.50 -15.80
CA ALA A 63 15.66 1.75 -16.93
C ALA A 63 17.12 2.03 -16.49
N ASP A 64 17.32 2.82 -15.42
CA ASP A 64 18.64 3.21 -14.92
C ASP A 64 19.17 2.34 -13.78
N PHE A 65 18.60 1.15 -13.55
CA PHE A 65 19.01 0.30 -12.44
C PHE A 65 20.49 -0.12 -12.51
N ASN A 66 20.98 -0.51 -13.69
CA ASN A 66 22.38 -0.91 -13.88
C ASN A 66 23.36 0.25 -13.68
N ASN A 67 22.97 1.46 -14.12
CA ASN A 67 23.76 2.67 -13.92
C ASN A 67 23.82 3.02 -12.43
N PHE A 68 22.68 2.95 -11.73
CA PHE A 68 22.61 3.09 -10.28
C PHE A 68 23.51 2.09 -9.55
N VAL A 69 23.42 0.79 -9.86
CA VAL A 69 24.24 -0.25 -9.23
C VAL A 69 25.73 0.02 -9.44
N SER A 70 26.12 0.42 -10.66
CA SER A 70 27.51 0.73 -11.00
C SER A 70 28.01 1.97 -10.26
N ALA A 71 27.18 3.00 -10.10
CA ALA A 71 27.52 4.23 -9.41
C ALA A 71 27.50 4.09 -7.87
N ALA A 72 26.73 3.15 -7.33
CA ALA A 72 26.49 2.99 -5.89
C ALA A 72 27.61 2.21 -5.15
N GLY A 73 28.62 1.69 -5.86
CA GLY A 73 29.74 0.98 -5.23
C GLY A 73 29.33 -0.27 -4.45
N ILE A 74 28.22 -0.92 -4.83
CA ILE A 74 27.66 -2.07 -4.11
C ILE A 74 28.60 -3.27 -4.25
N ARG A 75 29.07 -3.80 -3.11
CA ARG A 75 30.03 -4.91 -3.07
C ARG A 75 29.43 -6.24 -3.49
N SER A 76 28.19 -6.50 -3.09
CA SER A 76 27.45 -7.72 -3.45
C SER A 76 25.95 -7.45 -3.38
N MET A 77 25.19 -8.14 -4.24
CA MET A 77 23.74 -8.01 -4.33
C MET A 77 23.04 -9.36 -4.15
N TYR A 78 21.97 -9.37 -3.36
CA TYR A 78 21.08 -10.51 -3.17
C TYR A 78 19.74 -10.25 -3.89
N PRO A 79 19.44 -10.96 -4.98
CA PRO A 79 18.16 -10.85 -5.66
C PRO A 79 17.07 -11.60 -4.88
N LEU A 80 15.92 -10.95 -4.68
CA LEU A 80 14.72 -11.59 -4.15
C LEU A 80 13.53 -11.31 -5.07
N ALA A 81 12.75 -12.33 -5.41
CA ALA A 81 11.43 -12.12 -6.01
C ALA A 81 10.44 -11.82 -4.89
N ALA A 82 10.16 -10.54 -4.65
CA ALA A 82 9.37 -10.12 -3.50
C ALA A 82 7.88 -10.47 -3.68
N THR A 83 7.37 -11.33 -2.81
CA THR A 83 5.95 -11.70 -2.69
C THR A 83 5.61 -11.88 -1.22
N GLU A 84 4.32 -11.96 -0.89
CA GLU A 84 3.91 -12.20 0.50
C GLU A 84 4.41 -13.57 1.01
N ASP A 85 4.55 -14.56 0.10
CA ASP A 85 5.09 -15.89 0.40
C ASP A 85 6.59 -15.89 0.71
N THR A 86 7.34 -14.90 0.19
CA THR A 86 8.77 -14.74 0.51
C THR A 86 9.01 -13.84 1.71
N LYS A 87 7.95 -13.32 2.34
CA LYS A 87 8.02 -12.51 3.55
C LYS A 87 8.08 -13.38 4.81
N THR A 88 9.14 -14.18 4.92
CA THR A 88 9.30 -15.22 5.94
C THR A 88 10.61 -15.11 6.73
N ILE A 89 10.69 -15.78 7.88
CA ILE A 89 11.91 -15.82 8.69
C ILE A 89 13.03 -16.58 7.98
N GLU A 90 12.70 -17.57 7.16
CA GLU A 90 13.65 -18.33 6.33
C GLU A 90 14.39 -17.40 5.36
N THR A 91 13.67 -16.52 4.67
CA THR A 91 14.28 -15.53 3.77
C THR A 91 15.21 -14.57 4.51
N VAL A 92 14.84 -14.14 5.72
CA VAL A 92 15.70 -13.31 6.57
C VAL A 92 16.99 -14.04 6.96
N VAL A 93 16.89 -15.33 7.32
CA VAL A 93 18.05 -16.17 7.65
C VAL A 93 18.95 -16.38 6.44
N ASP A 94 18.39 -16.55 5.25
CA ASP A 94 19.15 -16.70 4.01
C ASP A 94 19.93 -15.43 3.65
N ILE A 95 19.34 -14.25 3.82
CA ILE A 95 20.05 -12.97 3.67
C ILE A 95 21.18 -12.86 4.69
N CYS A 96 20.95 -13.26 5.96
CA CYS A 96 22.00 -13.26 6.97
C CYS A 96 23.16 -14.21 6.62
N ARG A 97 22.86 -15.39 6.05
CA ARG A 97 23.89 -16.35 5.59
C ARG A 97 24.69 -15.76 4.43
N TRP A 98 24.00 -15.17 3.45
CA TRP A 98 24.64 -14.50 2.32
C TRP A 98 25.57 -13.35 2.78
N LEU A 99 25.16 -12.56 3.77
CA LEU A 99 26.01 -11.51 4.36
C LEU A 99 27.28 -12.09 4.98
N LEU A 100 27.19 -13.23 5.69
CA LEU A 100 28.38 -13.91 6.25
C LEU A 100 29.33 -14.36 5.15
N GLU A 101 28.79 -15.03 4.11
CA GLU A 101 29.57 -15.59 3.00
C GLU A 101 30.28 -14.51 2.18
N ASN A 102 29.68 -13.32 2.06
CA ASN A 102 30.26 -12.20 1.35
C ASN A 102 31.13 -11.26 2.24
N GLY A 103 31.33 -11.64 3.50
CA GLY A 103 32.24 -10.94 4.41
C GLY A 103 31.73 -9.59 4.90
N ALA A 104 30.41 -9.41 5.03
CA ALA A 104 29.83 -8.22 5.66
C ALA A 104 30.19 -8.18 7.16
N ASP A 105 30.94 -7.17 7.59
CA ASP A 105 31.32 -7.00 8.99
C ASP A 105 30.25 -6.21 9.78
N ARG A 106 30.61 -5.63 10.93
CA ARG A 106 29.67 -4.85 11.76
C ARG A 106 29.43 -3.42 11.25
N ASP A 107 30.31 -2.92 10.39
CA ASP A 107 30.27 -1.57 9.85
C ASP A 107 29.63 -1.49 8.47
N ALA A 108 29.31 -2.65 7.88
CA ALA A 108 28.56 -2.77 6.65
C ALA A 108 27.19 -2.08 6.71
N LEU A 109 26.78 -1.54 5.57
CA LEU A 109 25.43 -1.06 5.29
C LEU A 109 24.68 -2.11 4.47
N LEU A 110 23.48 -2.49 4.91
CA LEU A 110 22.52 -3.24 4.10
C LEU A 110 21.50 -2.28 3.46
N LEU A 111 21.51 -2.20 2.12
CA LEU A 111 20.60 -1.39 1.33
C LEU A 111 19.42 -2.25 0.85
N GLY A 112 18.19 -1.93 1.28
CA GLY A 112 16.97 -2.55 0.77
C GLY A 112 16.41 -1.77 -0.42
N ILE A 113 16.40 -2.38 -1.61
CA ILE A 113 15.93 -1.74 -2.86
C ILE A 113 14.67 -2.45 -3.34
N GLY A 114 13.49 -1.87 -3.13
CA GLY A 114 12.24 -2.55 -3.48
C GLY A 114 10.99 -1.93 -2.87
N GLY A 115 9.88 -2.65 -2.95
CA GLY A 115 8.64 -2.29 -2.24
C GLY A 115 8.67 -2.63 -0.75
N GLY A 116 7.51 -2.57 -0.09
CA GLY A 116 7.35 -2.77 1.35
C GLY A 116 7.87 -4.13 1.86
N ILE A 117 7.73 -5.18 1.06
CA ILE A 117 8.24 -6.52 1.40
C ILE A 117 9.77 -6.51 1.54
N ILE A 118 10.49 -5.89 0.58
CA ILE A 118 11.95 -5.78 0.66
C ILE A 118 12.37 -4.92 1.85
N THR A 119 11.72 -3.78 2.08
CA THR A 119 12.10 -2.89 3.19
C THR A 119 11.93 -3.57 4.54
N ASP A 120 10.87 -4.36 4.71
CA ASP A 120 10.60 -5.12 5.92
C ASP A 120 11.63 -6.24 6.13
N ILE A 121 11.86 -7.07 5.11
CA ILE A 121 12.80 -8.20 5.19
C ILE A 121 14.23 -7.70 5.40
N ALA A 122 14.69 -6.74 4.59
CA ALA A 122 16.05 -6.21 4.66
C ALA A 122 16.30 -5.50 5.99
N GLY A 123 15.34 -4.68 6.45
CA GLY A 123 15.44 -4.01 7.75
C GLY A 123 15.49 -5.00 8.92
N PHE A 124 14.69 -6.07 8.87
CA PHE A 124 14.70 -7.09 9.92
C PHE A 124 16.00 -7.90 9.90
N ALA A 125 16.47 -8.31 8.72
CA ALA A 125 17.77 -8.98 8.56
C ALA A 125 18.92 -8.12 9.11
N ALA A 126 18.98 -6.83 8.74
CA ALA A 126 19.98 -5.90 9.26
C ALA A 126 19.90 -5.72 10.78
N SER A 127 18.71 -5.80 11.36
CA SER A 127 18.49 -5.62 12.80
C SER A 127 18.99 -6.80 13.64
N ILE A 128 18.97 -8.02 13.10
CA ILE A 128 19.40 -9.21 13.82
C ILE A 128 20.82 -9.67 13.44
N TYR A 129 21.27 -9.38 12.21
CA TYR A 129 22.59 -9.76 11.73
C TYR A 129 23.69 -9.10 12.58
N LYS A 130 24.58 -9.93 13.15
CA LYS A 130 25.62 -9.50 14.11
C LYS A 130 25.09 -8.64 15.28
N ARG A 131 23.81 -8.79 15.64
CA ARG A 131 23.08 -7.98 16.64
C ARG A 131 22.82 -6.53 16.21
N GLY A 132 22.78 -6.28 14.90
CA GLY A 132 22.52 -4.98 14.31
C GLY A 132 23.68 -4.47 13.47
N ILE A 133 23.46 -4.30 12.17
CA ILE A 133 24.31 -3.53 11.26
C ILE A 133 23.53 -2.34 10.70
N ARG A 134 24.19 -1.36 10.08
CA ARG A 134 23.52 -0.21 9.47
C ARG A 134 22.65 -0.66 8.30
N PHE A 135 21.54 0.02 8.07
CA PHE A 135 20.72 -0.23 6.88
C PHE A 135 20.05 1.05 6.40
N ALA A 136 19.70 1.04 5.11
CA ALA A 136 19.03 2.13 4.44
C ALA A 136 18.09 1.59 3.37
N TYR A 137 17.22 2.45 2.84
CA TYR A 137 16.22 2.05 1.86
C TYR A 137 16.27 2.87 0.57
N VAL A 138 15.96 2.19 -0.55
CA VAL A 138 15.61 2.78 -1.84
C VAL A 138 14.24 2.23 -2.24
N PRO A 139 13.14 2.81 -1.72
CA PRO A 139 11.78 2.35 -2.01
C PRO A 139 11.40 2.51 -3.49
N THR A 140 10.98 1.42 -4.13
CA THR A 140 10.62 1.40 -5.56
C THR A 140 9.12 1.37 -5.84
N THR A 141 8.28 1.24 -4.80
CA THR A 141 6.81 1.33 -4.93
C THR A 141 6.28 2.60 -4.30
N LEU A 142 5.17 3.13 -4.83
CA LEU A 142 4.54 4.33 -4.24
C LEU A 142 4.19 4.08 -2.76
N LEU A 143 3.66 2.90 -2.45
CA LEU A 143 3.36 2.46 -1.09
C LEU A 143 4.60 2.54 -0.18
N ALA A 144 5.75 2.02 -0.63
CA ALA A 144 6.96 2.07 0.18
C ALA A 144 7.48 3.50 0.35
N GLN A 145 7.38 4.34 -0.67
CA GLN A 145 7.84 5.73 -0.64
C GLN A 145 7.03 6.62 0.32
N VAL A 146 5.72 6.39 0.45
CA VAL A 146 4.87 7.19 1.35
C VAL A 146 4.57 6.53 2.68
N ASP A 147 4.79 5.22 2.78
CA ASP A 147 4.42 4.44 3.96
C ASP A 147 5.54 3.46 4.39
N ALA A 148 5.67 2.28 3.79
CA ALA A 148 6.41 1.16 4.41
C ALA A 148 7.89 1.44 4.74
N SER A 149 8.59 2.27 3.97
CA SER A 149 10.01 2.59 4.23
C SER A 149 10.24 3.64 5.33
N ILE A 150 9.16 4.17 5.92
CA ILE A 150 9.20 5.23 6.92
C ILE A 150 8.67 4.71 8.27
N GLY A 151 9.52 4.82 9.28
CA GLY A 151 9.15 4.55 10.68
C GLY A 151 9.61 3.22 11.26
N GLY A 152 10.49 2.51 10.55
CA GLY A 152 11.35 1.49 11.13
C GLY A 152 10.65 0.23 11.66
N LYS A 153 9.37 0.02 11.37
CA LYS A 153 8.71 -1.26 11.63
C LYS A 153 9.19 -2.22 10.54
N THR A 154 9.90 -3.26 10.94
CA THR A 154 10.43 -4.29 10.04
C THR A 154 9.92 -5.63 10.52
N GLY A 155 9.52 -6.53 9.63
CA GLY A 155 9.07 -7.84 10.08
C GLY A 155 8.65 -8.78 8.97
N VAL A 156 8.31 -9.99 9.39
CA VAL A 156 7.91 -11.09 8.51
C VAL A 156 6.68 -11.78 9.07
N ASN A 157 6.01 -12.51 8.18
CA ASN A 157 4.81 -13.26 8.50
C ASN A 157 5.19 -14.54 9.28
N MET A 158 4.29 -14.98 10.15
CA MET A 158 4.40 -16.25 10.87
C MET A 158 3.13 -17.06 10.63
N SER A 159 3.21 -18.08 9.78
CA SER A 159 2.05 -18.81 9.28
C SER A 159 1.02 -17.83 8.68
N CYS A 160 -0.26 -17.91 9.05
CA CYS A 160 -1.30 -17.00 8.57
C CYS A 160 -1.33 -15.61 9.25
N TYR A 161 -0.41 -15.34 10.19
CA TYR A 161 -0.37 -14.06 10.90
C TYR A 161 0.66 -13.11 10.28
N LYS A 162 0.20 -11.94 9.84
CA LYS A 162 1.05 -10.93 9.20
C LYS A 162 1.94 -10.19 10.20
N ASN A 163 3.20 -9.96 9.82
CA ASN A 163 4.16 -9.10 10.54
C ASN A 163 4.34 -9.42 12.04
N MET A 164 4.25 -10.71 12.42
CA MET A 164 4.33 -11.11 13.83
C MET A 164 5.75 -11.19 14.39
N LEU A 165 6.74 -11.39 13.53
CA LEU A 165 8.15 -11.44 13.92
C LEU A 165 8.86 -10.21 13.34
N GLY A 166 9.51 -9.42 14.17
CA GLY A 166 10.09 -8.17 13.70
C GLY A 166 10.75 -7.32 14.77
N THR A 167 11.18 -6.14 14.35
CA THR A 167 11.81 -5.11 15.19
C THR A 167 11.30 -3.72 14.83
N ILE A 168 11.36 -2.79 15.78
CA ILE A 168 11.23 -1.35 15.50
C ILE A 168 12.64 -0.74 15.58
N ARG A 169 13.23 -0.46 14.43
CA ARG A 169 14.54 0.17 14.30
C ARG A 169 14.56 1.07 13.07
N GLN A 170 15.06 2.29 13.22
CA GLN A 170 15.13 3.23 12.09
C GLN A 170 16.27 2.87 11.14
N PRO A 171 16.10 3.09 9.82
CA PRO A 171 17.20 3.10 8.87
C PRO A 171 18.10 4.33 9.13
N ASP A 172 19.36 4.28 8.69
CA ASP A 172 20.23 5.46 8.69
C ASP A 172 19.67 6.53 7.74
N PHE A 173 19.11 6.08 6.60
CA PHE A 173 18.35 6.93 5.68
C PHE A 173 17.40 6.16 4.75
N THR A 174 16.46 6.89 4.15
CA THR A 174 15.60 6.45 3.04
C THR A 174 15.78 7.39 1.84
N TRP A 175 16.14 6.86 0.68
CA TRP A 175 16.26 7.58 -0.58
C TRP A 175 15.03 7.34 -1.47
N ILE A 176 14.10 8.29 -1.44
CA ILE A 176 12.88 8.28 -2.24
C ILE A 176 13.16 8.89 -3.62
N CYS A 177 12.86 8.14 -4.67
CA CYS A 177 12.98 8.60 -6.05
C CYS A 177 11.65 8.37 -6.80
N PRO A 178 10.80 9.40 -6.97
CA PRO A 178 9.51 9.24 -7.66
C PRO A 178 9.64 8.84 -9.13
N GLU A 179 10.79 9.07 -9.78
CA GLU A 179 11.06 8.69 -11.18
C GLU A 179 10.82 7.20 -11.43
N VAL A 180 11.21 6.34 -10.49
CA VAL A 180 11.09 4.87 -10.64
C VAL A 180 9.63 4.39 -10.70
N LEU A 181 8.68 5.24 -10.29
CA LEU A 181 7.27 4.88 -10.22
C LEU A 181 6.63 4.73 -11.61
N SER A 182 7.22 5.29 -12.67
CA SER A 182 6.72 5.11 -14.05
C SER A 182 6.89 3.66 -14.54
N ALA A 183 7.78 2.89 -13.92
CA ALA A 183 8.04 1.48 -14.24
C ALA A 183 7.10 0.51 -13.50
N LEU A 184 6.24 0.99 -12.59
CA LEU A 184 5.28 0.15 -11.87
C LEU A 184 4.11 -0.25 -12.77
N SER A 185 3.44 -1.33 -12.37
CA SER A 185 2.09 -1.58 -12.89
C SER A 185 1.13 -0.54 -12.33
N TYR A 186 0.10 -0.17 -13.10
CA TYR A 186 -0.94 0.74 -12.61
C TYR A 186 -1.60 0.21 -11.32
N ARG A 187 -1.76 -1.12 -11.20
CA ARG A 187 -2.31 -1.77 -10.01
C ARG A 187 -1.45 -1.54 -8.76
N ASP A 188 -0.13 -1.70 -8.86
CA ASP A 188 0.79 -1.49 -7.74
C ASP A 188 0.89 -0.01 -7.36
N PHE A 189 0.81 0.87 -8.36
CA PHE A 189 0.74 2.32 -8.15
C PHE A 189 -0.52 2.72 -7.37
N LEU A 190 -1.70 2.20 -7.75
CA LEU A 190 -2.95 2.40 -7.02
C LEU A 190 -2.88 1.89 -5.58
N SER A 191 -2.15 0.79 -5.33
CA SER A 191 -1.97 0.31 -3.96
C SER A 191 -1.28 1.36 -3.07
N GLY A 192 -0.34 2.14 -3.59
CA GLY A 192 0.28 3.26 -2.87
C GLY A 192 -0.58 4.52 -2.80
N ALA A 193 -1.47 4.73 -3.78
CA ALA A 193 -2.39 5.86 -3.80
C ALA A 193 -3.35 5.84 -2.59
N ALA A 194 -3.83 4.65 -2.21
CA ALA A 194 -4.68 4.48 -1.02
C ALA A 194 -3.97 4.94 0.26
N GLU A 195 -2.69 4.57 0.45
CA GLU A 195 -1.89 4.98 1.61
C GLU A 195 -1.57 6.47 1.62
N MET A 196 -1.32 7.06 0.45
CA MET A 196 -1.13 8.51 0.31
C MET A 196 -2.41 9.26 0.70
N LEU A 197 -3.57 8.86 0.19
CA LEU A 197 -4.86 9.47 0.54
C LEU A 197 -5.19 9.27 2.02
N LYS A 198 -4.92 8.10 2.59
CA LYS A 198 -5.03 7.83 4.03
C LYS A 198 -4.23 8.85 4.84
N THR A 199 -2.96 9.06 4.46
CA THR A 199 -2.04 9.98 5.12
C THR A 199 -2.61 11.40 5.12
N PHE A 200 -3.15 11.86 4.00
CA PHE A 200 -3.75 13.19 3.91
C PHE A 200 -5.14 13.28 4.57
N ILE A 201 -5.88 12.18 4.73
CA ILE A 201 -7.10 12.17 5.57
C ILE A 201 -6.74 12.32 7.05
N ILE A 202 -5.63 11.72 7.49
CA ILE A 202 -5.15 11.81 8.89
C ILE A 202 -4.64 13.22 9.20
N SER A 203 -3.90 13.82 8.27
CA SER A 203 -3.34 15.18 8.42
C SER A 203 -3.28 15.86 7.06
N ASP A 204 -4.05 16.94 6.89
CA ASP A 204 -4.20 17.65 5.62
C ASP A 204 -3.70 19.09 5.71
N ASN A 205 -2.76 19.46 4.83
CA ASN A 205 -2.35 20.84 4.60
C ASN A 205 -2.82 21.37 3.23
N GLY A 206 -3.88 20.78 2.66
CA GLY A 206 -4.37 21.02 1.29
C GLY A 206 -3.88 19.99 0.27
N ASP A 207 -3.11 19.01 0.72
CA ASP A 207 -2.51 17.95 -0.10
C ASP A 207 -3.55 16.90 -0.51
N TYR A 208 -4.60 16.67 0.31
CA TYR A 208 -5.65 15.71 -0.01
C TYR A 208 -6.31 16.02 -1.37
N VAL A 209 -6.73 17.28 -1.57
CA VAL A 209 -7.40 17.71 -2.81
C VAL A 209 -6.45 17.61 -4.01
N SER A 210 -5.19 17.95 -3.81
CA SER A 210 -4.15 17.86 -4.84
C SER A 210 -3.89 16.41 -5.25
N ALA A 211 -3.84 15.49 -4.28
CA ALA A 211 -3.69 14.06 -4.53
C ALA A 211 -4.91 13.48 -5.28
N VAL A 212 -6.13 13.78 -4.82
CA VAL A 212 -7.35 13.35 -5.53
C VAL A 212 -7.35 13.85 -6.97
N SER A 213 -6.99 15.12 -7.20
CA SER A 213 -6.92 15.70 -8.54
C SER A 213 -5.89 14.99 -9.43
N TYR A 214 -4.72 14.65 -8.88
CA TYR A 214 -3.67 13.91 -9.59
C TYR A 214 -4.16 12.51 -10.01
N PHE A 215 -4.62 11.70 -9.05
CA PHE A 215 -5.04 10.33 -9.34
C PHE A 215 -6.31 10.28 -10.20
N LYS A 216 -7.22 11.26 -10.07
CA LYS A 216 -8.37 11.39 -10.97
C LYS A 216 -7.95 11.69 -12.40
N SER A 217 -6.97 12.56 -12.59
CA SER A 217 -6.43 12.87 -13.91
C SER A 217 -5.73 11.66 -14.52
N LEU A 218 -4.97 10.91 -13.72
CA LEU A 218 -4.36 9.65 -14.14
C LEU A 218 -5.45 8.64 -14.56
N TYR A 219 -6.42 8.37 -13.70
CA TYR A 219 -7.47 7.39 -13.97
C TYR A 219 -8.26 7.76 -15.25
N LYS A 220 -8.57 9.05 -15.43
CA LYS A 220 -9.18 9.55 -16.67
C LYS A 220 -8.27 9.34 -17.88
N ALA A 221 -6.97 9.63 -17.76
CA ALA A 221 -5.99 9.47 -18.83
C ALA A 221 -5.76 8.00 -19.22
N LEU A 222 -6.14 7.04 -18.38
CA LEU A 222 -6.08 5.60 -18.68
C LEU A 222 -7.40 5.02 -19.19
N ARG A 223 -8.54 5.69 -19.00
CA ARG A 223 -9.80 5.25 -19.60
C ARG A 223 -9.83 5.65 -21.08
N ASP A 224 -10.18 4.71 -21.94
CA ASP A 224 -10.50 5.02 -23.33
C ASP A 224 -11.85 5.73 -23.41
N GLU A 225 -11.88 6.88 -24.09
CA GLU A 225 -13.14 7.60 -24.35
C GLU A 225 -14.09 6.81 -25.28
N ASN A 226 -13.62 5.71 -25.89
CA ASN A 226 -14.40 4.81 -26.76
C ASN A 226 -15.01 3.60 -26.04
N ILE A 227 -14.66 3.32 -24.79
CA ILE A 227 -15.32 2.27 -23.99
C ILE A 227 -16.48 2.91 -23.23
N SER A 228 -17.66 2.88 -23.86
CA SER A 228 -18.92 3.35 -23.29
C SER A 228 -19.17 2.71 -21.92
N ALA A 229 -19.30 3.52 -20.87
CA ALA A 229 -20.11 3.37 -19.65
C ALA A 229 -20.68 1.97 -19.28
N ALA A 230 -19.88 0.92 -19.40
CA ALA A 230 -20.23 -0.46 -19.09
C ALA A 230 -18.99 -1.05 -18.40
N GLY A 231 -19.03 -1.13 -17.08
CA GLY A 231 -17.91 -1.64 -16.29
C GLY A 231 -17.49 -0.70 -15.19
N ASP A 232 -18.41 -0.42 -14.25
CA ASP A 232 -18.12 -0.08 -12.86
C ASP A 232 -19.34 -0.50 -12.03
N CYS A 233 -19.83 -1.72 -12.27
CA CYS A 233 -20.87 -2.35 -11.47
C CYS A 233 -20.19 -3.49 -10.72
N ALA A 234 -19.79 -3.24 -9.48
CA ALA A 234 -19.54 -4.32 -8.53
C ALA A 234 -20.89 -4.98 -8.25
N ILE A 235 -21.26 -5.97 -9.05
CA ILE A 235 -22.54 -6.66 -8.91
C ILE A 235 -22.41 -7.56 -7.69
N VAL A 236 -23.03 -7.13 -6.59
CA VAL A 236 -23.31 -7.99 -5.44
C VAL A 236 -24.36 -9.00 -5.87
N MET A 237 -23.96 -10.25 -6.01
CA MET A 237 -24.85 -11.38 -6.28
C MET A 237 -25.19 -12.07 -4.96
N GLU A 238 -26.46 -12.10 -4.58
CA GLU A 238 -26.95 -12.99 -3.53
C GLU A 238 -27.74 -14.12 -4.19
N ARG A 239 -27.28 -15.38 -4.02
CA ARG A 239 -27.94 -16.59 -4.55
C ARG A 239 -28.32 -16.54 -6.03
N GLY A 240 -27.46 -15.99 -6.88
CA GLY A 240 -27.67 -15.99 -8.34
C GLY A 240 -28.63 -14.92 -8.87
N HIS A 241 -29.02 -13.93 -8.06
CA HIS A 241 -29.83 -12.80 -8.52
C HIS A 241 -29.04 -11.48 -8.42
N CYS A 242 -29.04 -10.69 -9.50
CA CYS A 242 -28.55 -9.32 -9.51
C CYS A 242 -29.52 -8.44 -8.71
N LEU A 243 -29.06 -7.85 -7.62
CA LEU A 243 -29.88 -7.06 -6.70
C LEU A 243 -30.37 -5.71 -7.27
N ASP A 244 -29.87 -5.29 -8.44
CA ASP A 244 -30.11 -3.96 -9.02
C ASP A 244 -30.48 -4.03 -10.52
N ALA A 245 -31.32 -4.99 -10.90
CA ALA A 245 -31.71 -5.26 -12.29
C ALA A 245 -32.31 -4.03 -13.02
N ASP A 246 -32.93 -3.10 -12.29
CA ASP A 246 -33.57 -1.91 -12.86
C ASP A 246 -32.56 -0.81 -13.27
N LYS A 247 -31.30 -0.88 -12.85
CA LYS A 247 -30.24 0.09 -13.24
C LYS A 247 -29.42 -0.33 -14.45
N CYS A 248 -29.58 -1.56 -14.94
CA CYS A 248 -28.84 -2.09 -16.09
C CYS A 248 -29.60 -1.93 -17.42
N VAL A 249 -30.17 -0.75 -17.67
CA VAL A 249 -30.88 -0.43 -18.92
C VAL A 249 -30.15 0.71 -19.63
N GLY A 250 -29.74 0.48 -20.87
CA GLY A 250 -29.15 1.49 -21.73
C GLY A 250 -30.14 2.62 -22.06
N ARG A 251 -29.64 3.75 -22.57
CA ARG A 251 -30.47 4.93 -22.91
C ARG A 251 -31.58 4.66 -23.93
N ASP A 252 -31.55 3.52 -24.63
CA ASP A 252 -32.51 3.07 -25.62
C ASP A 252 -33.53 2.03 -25.08
N GLY A 253 -33.49 1.72 -23.79
CA GLY A 253 -34.35 0.69 -23.18
C GLY A 253 -33.84 -0.75 -23.36
N SER A 254 -32.64 -0.95 -23.93
CA SER A 254 -32.04 -2.28 -24.08
C SER A 254 -31.22 -2.69 -22.83
N PRO A 255 -31.08 -3.99 -22.51
CA PRO A 255 -30.23 -4.44 -21.41
C PRO A 255 -28.77 -4.04 -21.67
N ALA A 256 -28.14 -3.36 -20.71
CA ALA A 256 -26.75 -2.90 -20.83
C ALA A 256 -25.72 -4.06 -20.92
N CYS A 257 -26.10 -5.26 -20.48
CA CYS A 257 -25.26 -6.45 -20.51
C CYS A 257 -25.41 -7.20 -21.86
N ARG A 258 -24.52 -6.92 -22.82
CA ARG A 258 -24.47 -7.60 -24.13
C ARG A 258 -23.64 -8.90 -24.11
N GLN A 259 -23.82 -9.78 -23.13
CA GLN A 259 -23.33 -11.16 -23.27
C GLN A 259 -24.34 -12.12 -22.66
N LYS A 260 -25.20 -12.68 -23.53
CA LYS A 260 -26.20 -13.71 -23.18
C LYS A 260 -25.76 -15.12 -23.59
N LYS A 261 -24.47 -15.37 -23.78
CA LYS A 261 -23.94 -16.68 -24.20
C LYS A 261 -22.75 -17.07 -23.33
N ASP A 262 -23.06 -17.58 -22.15
CA ASP A 262 -22.43 -18.74 -21.49
C ASP A 262 -22.68 -18.67 -19.99
N ILE A 263 -23.94 -18.91 -19.60
CA ILE A 263 -24.34 -19.12 -18.21
C ILE A 263 -24.67 -20.62 -18.09
N ARG A 264 -23.74 -21.40 -17.52
CA ARG A 264 -24.10 -22.72 -16.98
C ARG A 264 -24.77 -22.50 -15.61
N GLY A 265 -25.80 -23.29 -15.31
CA GLY A 265 -26.72 -23.08 -14.19
C GLY A 265 -26.16 -23.38 -12.79
N ASP A 266 -24.92 -23.01 -12.48
CA ASP A 266 -24.29 -23.22 -11.16
C ASP A 266 -23.89 -21.92 -10.43
N GLY A 267 -24.27 -20.75 -10.94
CA GLY A 267 -24.22 -19.50 -10.15
C GLY A 267 -22.89 -18.75 -10.16
N SER A 268 -22.01 -18.98 -11.15
CA SER A 268 -20.81 -18.15 -11.35
C SER A 268 -21.03 -17.00 -12.36
N ILE A 269 -20.72 -15.75 -11.97
CA ILE A 269 -20.55 -14.53 -12.81
C ILE A 269 -19.40 -13.70 -12.15
N TYR A 270 -18.42 -13.04 -12.77
CA TYR A 270 -18.22 -12.39 -14.07
C TYR A 270 -16.87 -12.75 -14.73
N THR A 271 -16.82 -12.50 -16.04
CA THR A 271 -15.66 -12.44 -16.93
C THR A 271 -14.77 -11.24 -16.56
N VAL A 272 -13.49 -11.50 -16.30
CA VAL A 272 -12.45 -10.62 -16.86
C VAL A 272 -12.56 -10.83 -18.36
N ASP A 273 -12.55 -9.76 -19.16
CA ASP A 273 -12.32 -9.94 -20.59
C ASP A 273 -10.93 -10.63 -20.73
N GLU A 274 -10.91 -11.96 -20.83
CA GLU A 274 -9.72 -12.74 -21.21
C GLU A 274 -9.35 -12.49 -22.69
N ASP A 275 -10.00 -11.52 -23.34
CA ASP A 275 -9.70 -10.97 -24.65
C ASP A 275 -9.18 -9.51 -24.58
N GLU A 276 -8.61 -9.04 -23.45
CA GLU A 276 -7.70 -7.87 -23.52
C GLU A 276 -6.44 -8.31 -24.28
N ASN A 277 -6.43 -8.03 -25.59
CA ASN A 277 -5.31 -8.29 -26.48
C ASN A 277 -4.02 -7.71 -25.86
N SER A 278 -2.91 -8.44 -25.85
CA SER A 278 -1.65 -8.00 -25.18
C SER A 278 -1.12 -6.64 -25.65
N ALA A 279 -1.56 -6.19 -26.83
CA ALA A 279 -1.34 -4.84 -27.34
C ALA A 279 -2.03 -3.74 -26.52
N ASP A 280 -3.24 -3.98 -26.01
CA ASP A 280 -4.04 -3.04 -25.21
C ASP A 280 -3.43 -2.85 -23.80
N GLU A 281 -3.00 -3.94 -23.16
CA GLU A 281 -2.30 -3.86 -21.87
C GLU A 281 -0.95 -3.11 -22.00
N THR A 282 -0.22 -3.34 -23.09
CA THR A 282 1.02 -2.62 -23.40
C THR A 282 0.75 -1.13 -23.65
N GLU A 283 -0.29 -0.78 -24.40
CA GLU A 283 -0.67 0.61 -24.65
C GLU A 283 -1.10 1.33 -23.37
N ARG A 284 -1.90 0.67 -22.53
CA ARG A 284 -2.29 1.17 -21.21
C ARG A 284 -1.09 1.40 -20.30
N GLN A 285 -0.14 0.46 -20.28
CA GLN A 285 1.11 0.61 -19.52
C GLN A 285 1.93 1.79 -20.05
N ASN A 286 2.05 1.98 -21.37
CA ASN A 286 2.75 3.11 -21.96
C ASN A 286 2.09 4.45 -21.61
N ARG A 287 0.74 4.53 -21.65
CA ARG A 287 -0.02 5.72 -21.22
C ARG A 287 0.21 6.03 -19.74
N PHE A 288 0.24 5.00 -18.90
CA PHE A 288 0.54 5.14 -17.47
C PHE A 288 1.95 5.71 -17.27
N SER A 289 2.97 5.08 -17.86
CA SER A 289 4.36 5.50 -17.72
C SER A 289 4.55 6.94 -18.21
N ALA A 290 4.01 7.28 -19.39
CA ALA A 290 4.06 8.62 -19.95
C ALA A 290 3.34 9.67 -19.08
N PHE A 291 2.19 9.31 -18.47
CA PHE A 291 1.49 10.21 -17.55
C PHE A 291 2.34 10.47 -16.30
N VAL A 292 2.89 9.42 -15.69
CA VAL A 292 3.73 9.56 -14.48
C VAL A 292 4.95 10.43 -14.79
N GLU A 293 5.66 10.14 -15.88
CA GLU A 293 6.83 10.91 -16.36
C GLU A 293 6.49 12.39 -16.62
N GLY A 294 5.38 12.65 -17.32
CA GLY A 294 4.91 14.00 -17.61
C GLY A 294 4.49 14.81 -16.38
N ASN A 295 4.22 14.14 -15.25
CA ASN A 295 3.74 14.77 -14.02
C ASN A 295 4.66 14.49 -12.80
N LEU A 296 5.93 14.11 -13.02
CA LEU A 296 6.86 13.74 -11.95
C LEU A 296 7.05 14.82 -10.89
N ARG A 297 7.04 16.09 -11.27
CA ARG A 297 7.17 17.19 -10.30
C ARG A 297 6.01 17.19 -9.31
N GLN A 298 4.77 17.10 -9.80
CA GLN A 298 3.58 17.06 -8.97
C GLN A 298 3.53 15.78 -8.13
N LEU A 299 3.89 14.63 -8.69
CA LEU A 299 3.96 13.39 -7.94
C LEU A 299 5.03 13.46 -6.83
N GLY A 300 6.21 13.99 -7.12
CA GLY A 300 7.27 14.18 -6.15
C GLY A 300 6.90 15.17 -5.03
N ASP A 301 6.13 16.20 -5.34
CA ASP A 301 5.53 17.10 -4.34
C ASP A 301 4.63 16.33 -3.36
N LEU A 302 3.70 15.52 -3.89
CA LEU A 302 2.78 14.72 -3.08
C LEU A 302 3.49 13.62 -2.28
N VAL A 303 4.47 12.94 -2.87
CA VAL A 303 5.28 11.92 -2.18
C VAL A 303 6.05 12.56 -1.02
N ALA A 304 6.68 13.71 -1.24
CA ALA A 304 7.40 14.41 -0.18
C ALA A 304 6.46 14.87 0.94
N ALA A 305 5.27 15.37 0.61
CA ALA A 305 4.27 15.78 1.61
C ALA A 305 3.79 14.59 2.46
N ALA A 306 3.45 13.46 1.83
CA ALA A 306 3.02 12.26 2.53
C ALA A 306 4.14 11.68 3.42
N ALA A 307 5.37 11.62 2.90
CA ALA A 307 6.54 11.19 3.66
C ALA A 307 6.79 12.09 4.88
N ALA A 308 6.62 13.42 4.74
CA ALA A 308 6.77 14.37 5.84
C ALA A 308 5.73 14.18 6.94
N VAL A 309 4.46 13.97 6.57
CA VAL A 309 3.38 13.67 7.54
C VAL A 309 3.72 12.39 8.32
N LYS A 310 4.14 11.33 7.62
CA LYS A 310 4.48 10.08 8.28
C LYS A 310 5.72 10.22 9.17
N ALA A 311 6.74 10.93 8.72
CA ALA A 311 7.94 11.22 9.49
C ALA A 311 7.60 11.98 10.79
N ASP A 312 6.72 12.98 10.71
CA ASP A 312 6.27 13.76 11.86
C ASP A 312 5.54 12.90 12.90
N ILE A 313 4.57 12.08 12.45
CA ILE A 313 3.82 11.17 13.34
C ILE A 313 4.75 10.13 13.99
N VAL A 314 5.69 9.56 13.23
CA VAL A 314 6.67 8.60 13.75
C VAL A 314 7.62 9.26 14.75
N SER A 315 8.01 10.51 14.51
CA SER A 315 8.90 11.26 15.41
C SER A 315 8.27 11.49 16.78
N GLN A 316 6.94 11.63 16.82
CA GLN A 316 6.18 11.80 18.04
C GLN A 316 5.95 10.48 18.79
N ASP A 317 5.81 9.37 18.07
CA ASP A 317 5.53 8.05 18.65
C ASP A 317 6.15 6.90 17.85
N GLN A 318 7.45 6.70 18.02
CA GLN A 318 8.19 5.68 17.27
C GLN A 318 7.70 4.26 17.55
N PHE A 319 7.27 3.95 18.77
CA PHE A 319 6.94 2.58 19.18
C PHE A 319 5.45 2.23 19.09
N GLU A 320 4.62 3.13 18.54
CA GLU A 320 3.16 2.93 18.42
C GLU A 320 2.49 2.69 19.77
N THR A 321 2.80 3.56 20.73
CA THR A 321 2.20 3.55 22.08
C THR A 321 1.15 4.65 22.28
N GLY A 322 0.95 5.51 21.28
CA GLY A 322 0.03 6.63 21.29
C GLY A 322 -0.37 7.06 19.87
N CYS A 323 -0.03 8.30 19.48
CA CYS A 323 -0.56 8.95 18.27
C CYS A 323 -0.24 8.23 16.96
N ARG A 324 0.81 7.39 16.88
CA ARG A 324 1.13 6.64 15.67
C ARG A 324 0.03 5.64 15.29
N ARG A 325 -0.84 5.26 16.24
CA ARG A 325 -2.00 4.40 15.98
C ARG A 325 -2.97 4.97 14.94
N MET A 326 -3.04 6.30 14.77
CA MET A 326 -3.86 6.94 13.73
C MET A 326 -3.48 6.49 12.30
N LEU A 327 -2.22 6.07 12.07
CA LEU A 327 -1.79 5.52 10.78
C LEU A 327 -2.49 4.21 10.41
N ASN A 328 -3.17 3.57 11.38
CA ASN A 328 -4.00 2.39 11.16
C ASN A 328 -5.42 2.73 10.67
N LEU A 329 -5.69 3.97 10.23
CA LEU A 329 -6.94 4.33 9.57
C LEU A 329 -7.27 3.34 8.44
N GLY A 330 -8.47 2.75 8.50
CA GLY A 330 -8.94 1.72 7.57
C GLY A 330 -8.32 0.33 7.74
N HIS A 331 -7.24 0.19 8.51
CA HIS A 331 -6.47 -1.06 8.57
C HIS A 331 -7.20 -2.18 9.33
N THR A 332 -7.99 -1.86 10.36
CA THR A 332 -8.81 -2.86 11.07
C THR A 332 -9.71 -3.63 10.10
N PHE A 333 -10.40 -2.91 9.21
CA PHE A 333 -11.24 -3.52 8.18
C PHE A 333 -10.41 -4.16 7.08
N ALA A 334 -9.32 -3.50 6.66
CA ALA A 334 -8.44 -4.00 5.60
C ALA A 334 -7.84 -5.36 5.95
N HIS A 335 -7.23 -5.50 7.13
CA HIS A 335 -6.66 -6.75 7.61
C HIS A 335 -7.71 -7.85 7.74
N ALA A 336 -8.93 -7.51 8.19
CA ALA A 336 -10.03 -8.47 8.25
C ALA A 336 -10.40 -9.00 6.85
N MET A 337 -10.48 -8.12 5.84
CA MET A 337 -10.74 -8.52 4.46
C MET A 337 -9.60 -9.35 3.87
N GLU A 338 -8.35 -8.92 4.07
CA GLU A 338 -7.18 -9.66 3.62
C GLU A 338 -7.13 -11.06 4.24
N TRP A 339 -7.28 -11.15 5.57
CA TRP A 339 -7.29 -12.43 6.28
C TRP A 339 -8.41 -13.34 5.77
N TYR A 340 -9.60 -12.78 5.56
CA TYR A 340 -10.75 -13.53 5.06
C TYR A 340 -10.48 -14.14 3.68
N VAL A 341 -9.87 -13.37 2.75
CA VAL A 341 -9.45 -13.88 1.43
C VAL A 341 -8.45 -15.03 1.54
N HIS A 342 -7.46 -14.93 2.45
CA HIS A 342 -6.44 -15.97 2.62
C HIS A 342 -7.01 -17.23 3.27
N SER A 343 -7.83 -17.09 4.32
CA SER A 343 -8.40 -18.23 5.05
C SER A 343 -9.25 -19.17 4.18
N ARG A 344 -10.00 -18.62 3.21
CA ARG A 344 -10.80 -19.43 2.29
C ARG A 344 -10.00 -20.09 1.17
N GLN A 345 -8.76 -19.67 0.92
CA GLN A 345 -7.86 -20.37 0.02
C GLN A 345 -7.30 -21.67 0.65
N GLU A 346 -7.14 -21.71 1.98
CA GLU A 346 -6.65 -22.90 2.70
C GLU A 346 -7.73 -24.00 2.80
N ASP A 347 -8.97 -23.66 3.15
CA ASP A 347 -10.11 -24.61 3.23
C ASP A 347 -10.39 -25.32 1.89
N ALA A 348 -10.04 -24.64 0.79
CA ALA A 348 -10.17 -25.14 -0.58
C ALA A 348 -9.15 -26.24 -0.93
N ASP A 349 -8.00 -26.28 -0.26
CA ASP A 349 -6.92 -27.22 -0.54
C ASP A 349 -7.07 -28.56 0.21
N GLU A 350 -7.72 -28.58 1.38
CA GLU A 350 -7.84 -29.79 2.20
C GLU A 350 -9.02 -30.71 1.83
N THR A 351 -10.08 -30.18 1.19
CA THR A 351 -11.36 -30.93 1.06
C THR A 351 -11.58 -31.67 -0.25
N GLY A 352 -10.68 -31.57 -1.24
CA GLY A 352 -10.70 -32.39 -2.47
C GLY A 352 -11.99 -32.39 -3.30
N GLY A 353 -12.96 -31.52 -2.98
CA GLY A 353 -14.23 -31.36 -3.69
C GLY A 353 -14.08 -30.48 -4.93
N ASN A 354 -15.14 -30.39 -5.75
CA ASN A 354 -15.22 -29.52 -6.95
C ASN A 354 -15.02 -28.02 -6.60
N ILE A 355 -13.77 -27.63 -6.37
CA ILE A 355 -13.33 -26.34 -5.83
C ILE A 355 -12.53 -25.56 -6.89
N SER A 356 -12.65 -25.92 -8.17
CA SER A 356 -12.07 -25.10 -9.25
C SER A 356 -12.69 -23.71 -9.32
N CYS A 357 -13.96 -23.55 -8.93
CA CYS A 357 -14.67 -22.26 -8.98
C CYS A 357 -14.32 -21.34 -7.79
N LEU A 358 -14.14 -21.88 -6.58
CA LEU A 358 -13.78 -21.11 -5.37
C LEU A 358 -12.31 -20.68 -5.37
N ARG A 359 -11.42 -21.56 -5.86
CA ARG A 359 -9.99 -21.23 -6.04
C ARG A 359 -9.80 -20.20 -7.16
N ALA A 360 -10.56 -20.32 -8.25
CA ALA A 360 -10.61 -19.29 -9.30
C ALA A 360 -11.26 -17.99 -8.80
N GLN A 361 -12.30 -18.03 -7.95
CA GLN A 361 -12.88 -16.83 -7.35
C GLN A 361 -11.89 -16.13 -6.41
N CYS A 362 -11.22 -16.86 -5.51
CA CYS A 362 -10.26 -16.28 -4.57
C CYS A 362 -8.95 -15.83 -5.25
N SER A 363 -8.51 -16.49 -6.33
CA SER A 363 -7.38 -16.02 -7.14
C SER A 363 -7.74 -14.82 -8.01
N ARG A 364 -9.02 -14.69 -8.43
CA ARG A 364 -9.56 -13.52 -9.16
C ARG A 364 -9.94 -12.36 -8.22
N LEU A 365 -10.15 -12.62 -6.93
CA LEU A 365 -10.31 -11.66 -5.83
C LEU A 365 -8.98 -11.38 -5.11
N ALA A 366 -7.85 -11.36 -5.85
CA ALA A 366 -6.55 -10.95 -5.29
C ALA A 366 -6.59 -9.46 -4.92
N MET A 367 -7.14 -9.15 -3.76
CA MET A 367 -7.21 -7.80 -3.21
C MET A 367 -5.80 -7.37 -2.80
N SER A 368 -5.27 -6.32 -3.43
CA SER A 368 -4.01 -5.73 -2.98
C SER A 368 -4.23 -5.03 -1.63
N HIS A 369 -3.12 -4.80 -0.90
CA HIS A 369 -3.18 -4.10 0.38
C HIS A 369 -3.89 -2.74 0.28
N GLY A 370 -3.51 -1.92 -0.70
CA GLY A 370 -4.15 -0.61 -0.90
C GLY A 370 -5.62 -0.70 -1.32
N ALA A 371 -6.04 -1.76 -2.01
CA ALA A 371 -7.45 -2.00 -2.29
C ALA A 371 -8.24 -2.29 -0.99
N ALA A 372 -7.67 -3.11 -0.10
CA ALA A 372 -8.27 -3.40 1.20
C ALA A 372 -8.32 -2.15 2.09
N VAL A 373 -7.23 -1.36 2.13
CA VAL A 373 -7.16 -0.10 2.89
C VAL A 373 -8.15 0.93 2.35
N SER A 374 -8.28 1.04 1.02
CA SER A 374 -9.27 1.91 0.37
C SER A 374 -10.69 1.62 0.85
N VAL A 375 -11.14 0.36 0.74
CA VAL A 375 -12.46 -0.07 1.22
C VAL A 375 -12.57 0.12 2.74
N GLY A 376 -11.51 -0.17 3.48
CA GLY A 376 -11.46 -0.01 4.93
C GLY A 376 -11.63 1.44 5.38
N ILE A 377 -11.07 2.41 4.67
CA ILE A 377 -11.28 3.85 4.92
C ILE A 377 -12.74 4.23 4.70
N ILE A 378 -13.38 3.73 3.65
CA ILE A 378 -14.81 4.01 3.39
C ILE A 378 -15.68 3.42 4.52
N LEU A 379 -15.41 2.20 4.97
CA LEU A 379 -16.10 1.59 6.11
C LEU A 379 -15.86 2.38 7.41
N ALA A 380 -14.63 2.79 7.70
CA ALA A 380 -14.31 3.62 8.85
C ALA A 380 -15.02 4.98 8.80
N THR A 381 -15.17 5.58 7.61
CA THR A 381 -15.90 6.85 7.44
C THR A 381 -17.39 6.66 7.67
N ARG A 382 -17.99 5.60 7.12
CA ARG A 382 -19.41 5.26 7.37
C ARG A 382 -19.67 5.02 8.85
N LEU A 383 -18.76 4.31 9.53
CA LEU A 383 -18.82 4.10 10.97
C LEU A 383 -18.73 5.44 11.71
N SER A 384 -17.83 6.34 11.28
CA SER A 384 -17.69 7.69 11.86
C SER A 384 -18.98 8.51 11.76
N GLU A 385 -19.71 8.43 10.64
CA GLU A 385 -21.03 9.06 10.51
C GLU A 385 -22.08 8.38 11.41
N ALA A 386 -22.12 7.05 11.43
CA ALA A 386 -23.10 6.28 12.18
C ALA A 386 -23.00 6.52 13.70
N VAL A 387 -21.79 6.70 14.23
CA VAL A 387 -21.57 7.02 15.66
C VAL A 387 -21.62 8.52 15.96
N GLY A 388 -21.88 9.37 14.97
CA GLY A 388 -21.99 10.82 15.14
C GLY A 388 -20.66 11.56 15.34
N VAL A 389 -19.53 10.94 14.97
CA VAL A 389 -18.18 11.56 15.00
C VAL A 389 -17.95 12.44 13.77
N ALA A 390 -18.43 12.01 12.60
CA ALA A 390 -18.33 12.74 11.34
C ALA A 390 -19.65 13.44 10.98
N PRO A 391 -19.60 14.57 10.26
CA PRO A 391 -20.79 15.15 9.65
C PRO A 391 -21.34 14.24 8.56
N ALA A 392 -22.67 14.19 8.43
CA ALA A 392 -23.33 13.45 7.37
C ALA A 392 -22.88 13.93 5.97
N GLY A 393 -22.54 12.99 5.09
CA GLY A 393 -22.10 13.24 3.72
C GLY A 393 -20.59 13.10 3.51
N LEU A 394 -19.79 13.00 4.58
CA LEU A 394 -18.35 12.75 4.48
C LEU A 394 -18.06 11.39 3.83
N ALA A 395 -18.79 10.34 4.20
CA ALA A 395 -18.62 9.00 3.61
C ALA A 395 -18.95 9.01 2.11
N GLY A 396 -20.02 9.69 1.71
CA GLY A 396 -20.39 9.87 0.30
C GLY A 396 -19.32 10.64 -0.49
N LYS A 397 -18.75 11.70 0.12
CA LYS A 397 -17.67 12.50 -0.46
C LYS A 397 -16.40 11.68 -0.66
N LEU A 398 -15.90 11.00 0.38
CA LEU A 398 -14.68 10.17 0.27
C LEU A 398 -14.88 9.00 -0.70
N ARG A 399 -16.07 8.38 -0.71
CA ARG A 399 -16.42 7.35 -1.69
C ARG A 399 -16.32 7.88 -3.12
N ALA A 400 -16.90 9.06 -3.40
CA ALA A 400 -16.86 9.66 -4.73
C ALA A 400 -15.42 10.01 -5.17
N ASP A 401 -14.61 10.55 -4.27
CA ASP A 401 -13.21 10.87 -4.56
C ASP A 401 -12.38 9.63 -4.85
N PHE A 402 -12.48 8.59 -4.03
CA PHE A 402 -11.73 7.34 -4.20
C PHE A 402 -12.13 6.62 -5.50
N MET A 403 -13.43 6.58 -5.82
CA MET A 403 -13.90 6.08 -7.12
C MET A 403 -13.33 6.90 -8.29
N ALA A 404 -13.29 8.24 -8.16
CA ALA A 404 -12.73 9.10 -9.19
C ALA A 404 -11.22 8.88 -9.38
N CYS A 405 -10.51 8.40 -8.35
CA CYS A 405 -9.11 8.00 -8.40
C CYS A 405 -8.88 6.57 -8.94
N GLY A 406 -9.94 5.81 -9.25
CA GLY A 406 -9.85 4.41 -9.68
C GLY A 406 -9.66 3.41 -8.55
N LEU A 407 -9.93 3.80 -7.29
CA LEU A 407 -9.79 2.93 -6.12
C LEU A 407 -11.12 2.22 -5.79
N PRO A 408 -11.06 0.96 -5.29
CA PRO A 408 -12.25 0.21 -4.90
C PRO A 408 -12.82 0.76 -3.59
N VAL A 409 -14.14 0.91 -3.53
CA VAL A 409 -14.83 1.53 -2.37
C VAL A 409 -15.90 0.64 -1.75
N ASP A 410 -16.27 -0.44 -2.43
CA ASP A 410 -17.32 -1.34 -1.99
C ASP A 410 -16.70 -2.61 -1.40
N CYS A 411 -17.18 -2.99 -0.23
CA CYS A 411 -16.74 -4.22 0.42
C CYS A 411 -17.37 -5.43 -0.30
N PRO A 412 -16.57 -6.37 -0.82
CA PRO A 412 -17.10 -7.54 -1.51
C PRO A 412 -17.58 -8.63 -0.54
N PHE A 413 -17.46 -8.41 0.77
CA PHE A 413 -17.76 -9.42 1.80
C PHE A 413 -18.92 -8.96 2.72
N PRO A 414 -19.73 -9.91 3.22
CA PRO A 414 -20.69 -9.63 4.28
C PRO A 414 -20.00 -9.08 5.54
N LEU A 415 -20.48 -7.94 6.05
CA LEU A 415 -19.89 -7.28 7.23
C LEU A 415 -19.84 -8.19 8.47
N ARG A 416 -20.84 -9.06 8.65
CA ARG A 416 -20.89 -10.03 9.76
C ARG A 416 -19.72 -11.01 9.75
N GLU A 417 -19.21 -11.38 8.57
CA GLU A 417 -18.05 -12.27 8.47
C GLU A 417 -16.74 -11.54 8.79
N LEU A 418 -16.66 -10.24 8.50
CA LEU A 418 -15.51 -9.41 8.87
C LEU A 418 -15.36 -9.25 10.39
N ALA A 419 -16.47 -9.23 11.16
CA ALA A 419 -16.41 -9.13 12.62
C ALA A 419 -15.55 -10.22 13.26
N GLY A 420 -15.72 -11.47 12.82
CA GLY A 420 -14.95 -12.61 13.32
C GLY A 420 -13.45 -12.50 13.00
N ALA A 421 -13.10 -11.90 11.86
CA ALA A 421 -11.71 -11.64 11.48
C ALA A 421 -11.11 -10.46 12.26
N MET A 422 -11.88 -9.37 12.44
CA MET A 422 -11.46 -8.20 13.22
C MET A 422 -11.17 -8.56 14.69
N ALA A 423 -11.97 -9.45 15.30
CA ALA A 423 -11.75 -9.90 16.67
C ALA A 423 -10.43 -10.70 16.87
N ARG A 424 -9.80 -11.15 15.78
CA ARG A 424 -8.51 -11.86 15.82
C ARG A 424 -7.31 -10.93 15.58
N ASP A 425 -7.53 -9.74 15.02
CA ASP A 425 -6.47 -8.76 14.82
C ASP A 425 -6.06 -8.19 16.19
N LYS A 426 -4.74 -8.23 16.45
CA LYS A 426 -4.01 -7.66 17.60
C LYS A 426 -4.80 -7.51 18.90
N LYS A 427 -4.72 -8.55 19.74
CA LYS A 427 -5.07 -8.64 21.18
C LYS A 427 -5.58 -7.33 21.81
N ALA A 428 -6.90 -7.18 21.81
CA ALA A 428 -7.62 -6.25 22.63
C ALA A 428 -7.52 -6.62 24.12
N GLU A 429 -7.11 -5.68 24.97
CA GLU A 429 -7.40 -5.76 26.40
C GLU A 429 -8.92 -5.65 26.60
N GLY A 430 -9.57 -6.74 27.00
CA GLY A 430 -11.02 -6.75 27.27
C GLY A 430 -11.95 -6.85 26.05
N GLY A 431 -11.45 -7.25 24.88
CA GLY A 431 -12.27 -7.52 23.69
C GLY A 431 -12.71 -6.28 22.87
N LYS A 432 -12.22 -5.09 23.22
CA LYS A 432 -12.45 -3.84 22.49
C LYS A 432 -11.33 -3.54 21.48
N ILE A 433 -11.71 -3.14 20.28
CA ILE A 433 -10.79 -2.76 19.21
C ILE A 433 -10.67 -1.23 19.19
N HIS A 434 -9.45 -0.73 19.04
CA HIS A 434 -9.17 0.69 18.82
C HIS A 434 -9.41 1.03 17.35
N PHE A 435 -10.62 1.47 16.98
CA PHE A 435 -10.89 1.96 15.64
C PHE A 435 -10.34 3.37 15.47
N ILE A 436 -9.81 3.68 14.29
CA ILE A 436 -9.48 5.05 13.91
C ILE A 436 -10.63 5.60 13.08
N LEU A 437 -11.31 6.60 13.62
CA LEU A 437 -12.45 7.28 13.00
C LEU A 437 -12.05 8.68 12.50
N ILE A 438 -12.79 9.18 11.52
CA ILE A 438 -12.52 10.47 10.86
C ILE A 438 -13.53 11.49 11.35
N ARG A 439 -13.07 12.62 11.89
CA ARG A 439 -13.94 13.77 12.24
C ARG A 439 -14.17 14.64 11.01
N SER A 440 -13.08 14.97 10.34
CA SER A 440 -13.02 15.66 9.06
C SER A 440 -11.71 15.31 8.37
N ILE A 441 -11.55 15.69 7.10
CA ILE A 441 -10.25 15.55 6.42
C ILE A 441 -9.22 16.38 7.19
N GLY A 442 -8.11 15.75 7.56
CA GLY A 442 -7.06 16.32 8.40
C GLY A 442 -7.26 16.13 9.91
N GLU A 443 -8.33 15.45 10.34
CA GLU A 443 -8.59 15.18 11.76
C GLU A 443 -9.20 13.79 11.99
N THR A 444 -8.47 12.95 12.73
CA THR A 444 -8.90 11.60 13.12
C THR A 444 -8.87 11.42 14.63
N MET A 445 -9.52 10.37 15.13
CA MET A 445 -9.52 10.02 16.54
C MET A 445 -9.57 8.51 16.76
N GLU A 446 -9.04 8.06 17.90
CA GLU A 446 -9.27 6.71 18.41
C GLU A 446 -10.70 6.58 18.97
N TYR A 447 -11.36 5.46 18.69
CA TYR A 447 -12.68 5.13 19.19
C TYR A 447 -12.75 3.64 19.53
N ASP A 448 -13.01 3.34 20.80
CA ASP A 448 -13.03 1.96 21.29
C ASP A 448 -14.43 1.36 21.18
N MET A 449 -14.54 0.27 20.43
CA MET A 449 -15.76 -0.53 20.34
C MET A 449 -15.44 -1.98 20.02
N THR A 450 -16.40 -2.86 20.26
CA THR A 450 -16.33 -4.26 19.81
C THR A 450 -16.54 -4.37 18.30
N ALA A 451 -16.11 -5.48 17.71
CA ALA A 451 -16.35 -5.76 16.29
C ALA A 451 -17.85 -5.84 15.97
N GLU A 452 -18.64 -6.38 16.91
CA GLU A 452 -20.08 -6.51 16.81
C GLU A 452 -20.79 -5.15 16.81
N GLU A 453 -20.40 -4.25 17.73
CA GLU A 453 -20.92 -2.87 17.75
C GLU A 453 -20.63 -2.14 16.43
N ALA A 454 -19.40 -2.25 15.91
CA ALA A 454 -19.02 -1.64 14.64
C ALA A 454 -19.92 -2.12 13.48
N VAL A 455 -20.20 -3.43 13.41
CA VAL A 455 -21.08 -4.00 12.38
C VAL A 455 -22.53 -3.57 12.56
N ALA A 456 -23.03 -3.51 13.80
CA ALA A 456 -24.39 -3.03 14.09
C ALA A 456 -24.60 -1.57 13.62
N PHE A 457 -23.66 -0.67 13.97
CA PHE A 457 -23.69 0.71 13.49
C PHE A 457 -23.66 0.80 11.95
N LEU A 458 -22.85 -0.02 11.30
CA LEU A 458 -22.77 -0.04 9.83
C LEU A 458 -24.02 -0.63 9.15
N ALA A 459 -24.75 -1.50 9.84
CA ALA A 459 -26.02 -2.07 9.41
C ALA A 459 -27.23 -1.16 9.71
N GLY A 460 -27.06 -0.14 10.56
CA GLY A 460 -28.14 0.72 11.02
C GLY A 460 -29.05 0.05 12.06
N GLU A 461 -28.51 -0.91 12.82
CA GLU A 461 -29.19 -1.66 13.89
C GLU A 461 -29.18 -0.92 15.25
#